data_AF-A0A4Q7MS84-F1
#
_entry.id   AF-A0A4Q7MS84-F1
#
_cell.length_a   1.000
_cell.length_b   1.000
_cell.length_c   1.000
_cell.angle_alpha   90.00
_cell.angle_beta   90.00
_cell.angle_gamma   90.00
#
_symmetry.space_group_name_H-M   'P 1'
#
loop_
_entity.id
_entity.type
_entity.pdbx_description
1 polymer ?
#
loop_
_entity_poly.entity_id
_entity_poly.type
_entity_poly.pdbx_seq_one_letter_code
_entity_poly.pdbx_strand_id
1 'polypeptide(L)'
;MLSNALQYECYPEEFEKQVKKAYGEEEFKRFMKMLPSFNAKYQTWYSESRSLIKLLLPDRVSDFVKQYEKPKTARKSIDFENYVIEDCLQGLSVTKGWEKERVVGPEAAIPRFTQQLNILKATQKRFESSLFDIKQLVQADLFDSELGAAKELSNNKFYRAAGALAGVVLEKHLGQVCENHSLTLSKKKPTINDFNELIKQNDIIDIPQWRFIQHLADIRNLCDHNKKTEPTETDIVDMISGVDKITKTVF
;
A
#
# COMPACT_ATOMS: atom_id res chain seq x y z
N MET A 1 11.72 12.61 13.50
CA MET A 1 13.01 13.26 13.83
C MET A 1 13.02 14.73 13.41
N LEU A 2 12.83 15.09 12.13
CA LEU A 2 12.84 16.51 11.72
C LEU A 2 11.76 17.40 12.36
N SER A 3 10.55 16.88 12.61
CA SER A 3 9.52 17.62 13.36
C SER A 3 10.01 18.00 14.76
N ASN A 4 10.69 17.07 15.43
CA ASN A 4 11.23 17.30 16.77
C ASN A 4 12.42 18.27 16.73
N ALA A 5 13.23 18.23 15.67
CA ALA A 5 14.32 19.19 15.46
C ALA A 5 13.78 20.61 15.34
N LEU A 6 12.75 20.83 14.50
CA LEU A 6 12.12 22.14 14.36
C LEU A 6 11.49 22.63 15.66
N GLN A 7 10.80 21.74 16.40
CA GLN A 7 10.21 22.08 17.69
C GLN A 7 11.26 22.46 18.73
N TYR A 8 12.37 21.71 18.80
CA TYR A 8 13.48 22.03 19.70
C TYR A 8 14.18 23.34 19.34
N GLU A 9 14.41 23.58 18.04
CA GLU A 9 15.02 24.84 17.56
C GLU A 9 14.13 26.07 17.89
N CYS A 10 12.80 25.91 17.92
CA CYS A 10 11.87 27.00 18.24
C CYS A 10 11.59 27.16 19.75
N TYR A 11 11.53 26.05 20.49
CA TYR A 11 11.09 26.01 21.90
C TYR A 11 11.98 25.08 22.75
N PRO A 12 13.28 25.38 22.90
CA PRO A 12 14.24 24.45 23.51
C PRO A 12 13.91 24.09 24.97
N GLU A 13 13.52 25.09 25.79
CA GLU A 13 13.21 24.89 27.21
C GLU A 13 11.95 24.04 27.42
N GLU A 14 10.86 24.36 26.70
CA GLU A 14 9.61 23.62 26.81
C GLU A 14 9.77 22.21 26.24
N PHE A 15 10.51 22.06 25.13
CA PHE A 15 10.83 20.76 24.56
C PHE A 15 11.61 19.88 25.54
N GLU A 16 12.67 20.42 26.16
CA GLU A 16 13.45 19.71 27.16
C GLU A 16 12.58 19.27 28.35
N LYS A 17 11.78 20.20 28.89
CA LYS A 17 10.87 19.92 30.01
C LYS A 17 9.90 18.79 29.70
N GLN A 18 9.27 18.83 28.52
CA GLN A 18 8.28 17.81 28.11
C GLN A 18 8.92 16.45 27.87
N VAL A 19 10.08 16.40 27.21
CA VAL A 19 10.78 15.13 26.93
C VAL A 19 11.33 14.52 28.22
N LYS A 20 11.97 15.30 29.10
CA LYS A 20 12.45 14.82 30.39
C LYS A 20 11.31 14.29 31.26
N LYS A 21 10.16 14.96 31.25
CA LYS A 21 8.96 14.50 31.96
C LYS A 21 8.41 13.18 31.42
N ALA A 22 8.43 12.98 30.10
CA ALA A 22 7.85 11.79 29.47
C ALA A 22 8.79 10.57 29.47
N TYR A 23 10.09 10.80 29.33
CA TYR A 23 11.06 9.73 29.05
C TYR A 23 12.26 9.69 30.00
N GLY A 24 12.44 10.69 30.86
CA GLY A 24 13.60 10.78 31.75
C GLY A 24 14.81 11.51 31.14
N GLU A 25 15.79 11.79 32.00
CA GLU A 25 16.95 12.63 31.64
C GLU A 25 17.99 11.90 30.78
N GLU A 26 18.18 10.59 31.01
CA GLU A 26 19.14 9.80 30.22
C GLU A 26 18.65 9.61 28.77
N GLU A 27 17.36 9.37 28.60
CA GLU A 27 16.69 9.29 27.30
C GLU A 27 16.73 10.62 26.56
N PHE A 28 16.53 11.75 27.25
CA PHE A 28 16.71 13.08 26.67
C PHE A 28 18.12 13.25 26.13
N LYS A 29 19.17 12.95 26.92
CA LYS A 29 20.56 13.05 26.47
C LYS A 29 20.84 12.18 25.24
N ARG A 30 20.28 10.96 25.18
CA ARG A 30 20.40 10.08 24.00
C ARG A 30 19.67 10.66 22.79
N PHE A 31 18.45 11.14 22.98
CA PHE A 31 17.64 11.73 21.93
C PHE A 31 18.31 12.97 21.31
N MET A 32 18.88 13.85 22.15
CA MET A 32 19.59 15.04 21.70
C MET A 32 20.83 14.72 20.85
N LYS A 33 21.55 13.62 21.13
CA LYS A 33 22.68 13.17 20.29
C LYS A 33 22.24 12.74 18.89
N MET A 34 20.99 12.33 18.72
CA MET A 34 20.43 11.85 17.46
C MET A 34 19.64 12.93 16.70
N LEU A 35 19.33 14.06 17.34
CA LEU A 35 18.48 15.09 16.76
C LEU A 35 19.24 15.81 15.62
N PRO A 36 18.75 15.74 14.37
CA PRO A 36 19.39 16.46 13.27
C PRO A 36 19.12 17.96 13.41
N SER A 37 19.93 18.78 12.72
CA SER A 37 19.53 20.17 12.43
C SER A 37 18.42 20.17 11.38
N PHE A 38 17.34 20.91 11.64
CA PHE A 38 16.23 21.04 10.70
C PHE A 38 16.71 21.69 9.40
N ASN A 39 17.39 22.83 9.48
CA ASN A 39 17.91 23.56 8.33
C ASN A 39 18.84 22.72 7.44
N ALA A 40 19.74 21.95 8.05
CA ALA A 40 20.71 21.15 7.30
C ALA A 40 20.09 19.93 6.58
N LYS A 41 19.01 19.36 7.13
CA LYS A 41 18.43 18.10 6.64
C LYS A 41 17.10 18.27 5.91
N TYR A 42 16.45 19.43 6.03
CA TYR A 42 15.16 19.70 5.40
C TYR A 42 15.18 19.48 3.89
N GLN A 43 16.20 19.99 3.18
CA GLN A 43 16.26 19.91 1.71
C GLN A 43 16.37 18.48 1.19
N THR A 44 17.15 17.63 1.86
CA THR A 44 17.22 16.19 1.57
C THR A 44 15.85 15.54 1.75
N TRP A 45 15.24 15.75 2.92
CA TRP A 45 13.93 15.19 3.24
C TRP A 45 12.84 15.68 2.26
N TYR A 46 12.84 16.96 1.92
CA TYR A 46 11.88 17.57 1.00
C TYR A 46 11.98 16.95 -0.39
N SER A 47 13.21 16.77 -0.90
CA SER A 47 13.46 16.21 -2.24
C SER A 47 12.99 14.77 -2.36
N GLU A 48 13.29 13.94 -1.36
CA GLU A 48 12.84 12.54 -1.28
C GLU A 48 11.32 12.47 -1.15
N SER A 49 10.75 13.24 -0.20
CA SER A 49 9.31 13.27 0.06
C SER A 49 8.51 13.72 -1.16
N ARG A 50 8.96 14.78 -1.84
CA ARG A 50 8.30 15.29 -3.05
C ARG A 50 8.31 14.28 -4.18
N SER A 51 9.41 13.53 -4.34
CA SER A 51 9.53 12.49 -5.36
C SER A 51 8.53 11.36 -5.11
N LEU A 52 8.41 10.93 -3.84
CA LEU A 52 7.44 9.91 -3.44
C LEU A 52 5.99 10.38 -3.63
N ILE A 53 5.68 11.62 -3.23
CA ILE A 53 4.35 12.20 -3.41
C ILE A 53 4.01 12.34 -4.89
N LYS A 54 4.96 12.73 -5.74
CA LYS A 54 4.75 12.82 -7.19
C LYS A 54 4.39 11.46 -7.79
N LEU A 55 5.00 10.38 -7.30
CA LEU A 55 4.72 9.02 -7.76
C LEU A 55 3.37 8.49 -7.27
N LEU A 56 3.06 8.68 -5.98
CA LEU A 56 1.93 8.02 -5.33
C LEU A 56 0.67 8.89 -5.22
N LEU A 57 0.83 10.20 -5.04
CA LEU A 57 -0.27 11.16 -4.83
C LEU A 57 -0.05 12.44 -5.68
N PRO A 58 -0.05 12.34 -7.02
CA PRO A 58 0.28 13.46 -7.91
C PRO A 58 -0.60 14.70 -7.67
N ASP A 59 -1.88 14.51 -7.36
CA ASP A 59 -2.83 15.60 -7.09
C ASP A 59 -2.51 16.40 -5.82
N ARG A 60 -1.69 15.84 -4.90
CA ARG A 60 -1.28 16.51 -3.65
C ARG A 60 0.09 17.18 -3.73
N VAL A 61 0.76 17.13 -4.90
CA VAL A 61 2.08 17.76 -5.06
C VAL A 61 2.01 19.26 -4.85
N SER A 62 1.02 19.94 -5.43
CA SER A 62 0.84 21.39 -5.25
C SER A 62 0.59 21.76 -3.79
N ASP A 63 -0.21 20.96 -3.07
CA ASP A 63 -0.47 21.12 -1.65
C ASP A 63 0.76 20.95 -0.76
N PHE A 64 1.69 20.08 -1.15
CA PHE A 64 2.95 19.87 -0.46
C PHE A 64 3.93 21.02 -0.72
N VAL A 65 4.03 21.45 -1.99
CA VAL A 65 4.94 22.51 -2.44
C VAL A 65 4.56 23.86 -1.83
N LYS A 66 3.27 24.21 -1.78
CA LYS A 66 2.80 25.50 -1.25
C LYS A 66 3.09 25.75 0.24
N GLN A 67 3.39 24.70 1.01
CA GLN A 67 3.81 24.87 2.42
C GLN A 67 5.28 25.34 2.53
N TYR A 68 6.08 25.07 1.49
CA TYR A 68 7.48 25.41 1.43
C TYR A 68 7.71 26.74 0.72
N GLU A 69 7.20 26.89 -0.51
CA GLU A 69 7.57 27.98 -1.41
C GLU A 69 6.89 29.30 -1.03
N LYS A 70 7.66 30.38 -1.13
CA LYS A 70 7.07 31.73 -1.07
C LYS A 70 6.10 31.95 -2.23
N PRO A 71 5.03 32.74 -2.03
CA PRO A 71 4.18 33.14 -3.13
C PRO A 71 4.98 33.94 -4.16
N LYS A 72 4.65 33.76 -5.45
CA LYS A 72 5.29 34.48 -6.57
C LYS A 72 5.00 35.99 -6.56
N THR A 73 3.95 36.39 -5.86
CA THR A 73 3.56 37.80 -5.70
C THR A 73 4.27 38.41 -4.49
N ALA A 74 4.70 39.67 -4.62
CA ALA A 74 5.27 40.41 -3.51
C ALA A 74 4.31 40.48 -2.32
N ARG A 75 4.81 40.15 -1.12
CA ARG A 75 4.05 40.22 0.13
C ARG A 75 4.18 41.62 0.73
N LYS A 76 3.04 42.24 1.08
CA LYS A 76 3.02 43.57 1.71
C LYS A 76 3.44 43.54 3.18
N SER A 77 3.10 42.45 3.87
CA SER A 77 3.46 42.16 5.26
C SER A 77 3.70 40.66 5.41
N ILE A 78 4.44 40.27 6.45
CA ILE A 78 4.67 38.86 6.78
C ILE A 78 4.17 38.62 8.19
N ASP A 79 3.30 37.62 8.32
CA ASP A 79 2.62 37.23 9.54
C ASP A 79 2.50 35.70 9.57
N PHE A 80 1.88 35.16 10.61
CA PHE A 80 1.70 33.71 10.77
C PHE A 80 0.92 33.06 9.62
N GLU A 81 -0.01 33.79 8.99
CA GLU A 81 -0.89 33.28 7.93
C GLU A 81 -0.14 33.05 6.62
N ASN A 82 0.84 33.91 6.31
CA ASN A 82 1.57 33.86 5.04
C ASN A 82 3.05 33.43 5.14
N TYR A 83 3.49 33.06 6.35
CA TYR A 83 4.82 32.50 6.59
C TYR A 83 4.91 31.05 6.08
N VAL A 84 5.99 30.76 5.35
CA VAL A 84 6.25 29.44 4.76
C VAL A 84 7.59 28.85 5.24
N ILE A 85 7.86 27.57 4.97
CA ILE A 85 9.09 26.92 5.45
C ILE A 85 10.34 27.55 4.85
N GLU A 86 10.29 28.05 3.60
CA GLU A 86 11.43 28.77 3.01
C GLU A 86 11.84 30.01 3.83
N ASP A 87 10.88 30.73 4.43
CA ASP A 87 11.16 31.87 5.31
C ASP A 87 11.96 31.41 6.55
N CYS A 88 11.58 30.28 7.14
CA CYS A 88 12.26 29.68 8.28
C CYS A 88 13.70 29.29 7.94
N LEU A 89 13.90 28.63 6.80
CA LEU A 89 15.24 28.20 6.38
C LEU A 89 16.18 29.38 6.10
N GLN A 90 15.64 30.54 5.76
CA GLN A 90 16.38 31.79 5.57
C GLN A 90 16.54 32.59 6.87
N GLY A 91 16.03 32.10 7.99
CA GLY A 91 16.13 32.75 9.29
C GLY A 91 15.25 33.99 9.43
N LEU A 92 14.18 34.10 8.65
CA LEU A 92 13.31 35.28 8.67
C LEU A 92 12.52 35.35 9.98
N SER A 93 12.62 36.49 10.66
CA SER A 93 11.75 36.88 11.77
C SER A 93 11.35 38.34 11.59
N VAL A 94 10.10 38.66 11.89
CA VAL A 94 9.59 40.03 11.81
C VAL A 94 9.25 40.52 13.21
N THR A 95 9.69 41.73 13.54
CA THR A 95 9.33 42.44 14.76
C THR A 95 8.62 43.75 14.42
N LYS A 96 7.81 44.27 15.35
CA LYS A 96 7.05 45.51 15.17
C LYS A 96 7.25 46.44 16.37
N GLY A 97 7.22 47.74 16.09
CA GLY A 97 7.28 48.78 17.11
C GLY A 97 8.66 48.97 17.74
N TRP A 98 8.75 49.97 18.62
CA TRP A 98 9.97 50.31 19.34
C TRP A 98 10.40 49.22 20.33
N GLU A 99 9.42 48.50 20.91
CA GLU A 99 9.64 47.37 21.83
C GLU A 99 10.08 46.08 21.11
N LYS A 100 10.18 46.10 19.77
CA LYS A 100 10.55 44.94 18.94
C LYS A 100 9.74 43.68 19.26
N GLU A 101 8.44 43.84 19.48
CA GLU A 101 7.54 42.71 19.68
C GLU A 101 7.58 41.80 18.45
N ARG A 102 7.79 40.49 18.64
CA ARG A 102 7.89 39.53 17.54
C ARG A 102 6.51 39.29 16.93
N VAL A 103 6.35 39.66 15.66
CA VAL A 103 5.14 39.44 14.86
C VAL A 103 5.10 38.00 14.37
N VAL A 104 6.23 37.49 13.86
CA VAL A 104 6.36 36.10 13.40
C VAL A 104 7.82 35.64 13.44
N GLY A 105 8.03 34.37 13.73
CA GLY A 105 9.33 33.71 13.75
C GLY A 105 9.28 32.28 13.18
N PRO A 106 10.38 31.51 13.32
CA PRO A 106 10.49 30.15 12.79
C PRO A 106 9.41 29.19 13.28
N GLU A 107 8.80 29.46 14.44
CA GLU A 107 7.68 28.70 14.98
C GLU A 107 6.48 28.60 14.02
N ALA A 108 6.30 29.59 13.14
CA ALA A 108 5.24 29.59 12.13
C ALA A 108 5.44 28.52 11.05
N ALA A 109 6.65 27.95 10.91
CA ALA A 109 6.90 26.81 10.04
C ALA A 109 6.43 25.47 10.62
N ILE A 110 6.19 25.36 11.93
CA ILE A 110 5.75 24.11 12.58
C ILE A 110 4.45 23.57 11.96
N PRO A 111 3.35 24.33 11.87
CA PRO A 111 2.12 23.84 11.24
C PRO A 111 2.30 23.53 9.75
N ARG A 112 3.13 24.30 9.03
CA ARG A 112 3.45 24.09 7.61
C ARG A 112 4.15 22.75 7.39
N PHE A 113 5.20 22.49 8.18
CA PHE A 113 5.94 21.23 8.13
C PHE A 113 5.08 20.04 8.57
N THR A 114 4.24 20.24 9.59
CA THR A 114 3.27 19.23 10.02
C THR A 114 2.32 18.85 8.90
N GLN A 115 1.84 19.83 8.12
CA GLN A 115 1.01 19.54 6.95
C GLN A 115 1.75 18.76 5.87
N GLN A 116 3.01 19.12 5.57
CA GLN A 116 3.84 18.35 4.63
C GLN A 116 4.03 16.90 5.11
N LEU A 117 4.29 16.71 6.41
CA LEU A 117 4.43 15.38 7.01
C LEU A 117 3.14 14.57 6.92
N ASN A 118 1.97 15.20 7.12
CA ASN A 118 0.68 14.53 7.00
C ASN A 118 0.37 14.10 5.57
N ILE A 119 0.71 14.93 4.57
CA ILE A 119 0.59 14.56 3.15
C ILE A 119 1.51 13.37 2.84
N LEU A 120 2.76 13.39 3.32
CA LEU A 120 3.69 12.28 3.16
C LEU A 120 3.17 11.01 3.83
N LYS A 121 2.66 11.08 5.06
CA LYS A 121 2.07 9.91 5.73
C LYS A 121 0.89 9.31 4.95
N ALA A 122 0.11 10.13 4.25
CA ALA A 122 -0.97 9.64 3.41
C ALA A 122 -0.48 8.78 2.23
N THR A 123 0.78 8.93 1.79
CA THR A 123 1.34 8.09 0.72
C THR A 123 1.48 6.63 1.15
N GLN A 124 1.60 6.33 2.45
CA GLN A 124 1.72 4.95 2.94
C GLN A 124 0.49 4.12 2.55
N LYS A 125 -0.71 4.62 2.80
CA LYS A 125 -1.97 3.93 2.44
C LYS A 125 -2.09 3.75 0.93
N ARG A 126 -1.64 4.74 0.13
CA ARG A 126 -1.66 4.64 -1.32
C ARG A 126 -0.64 3.64 -1.86
N PHE A 127 0.54 3.56 -1.23
CA PHE A 127 1.54 2.54 -1.56
C PHE A 127 1.00 1.12 -1.32
N GLU A 128 0.37 0.88 -0.16
CA GLU A 128 -0.27 -0.40 0.16
C GLU A 128 -1.35 -0.76 -0.86
N SER A 129 -2.21 0.19 -1.22
CA SER A 129 -3.23 0.02 -2.28
C SER A 129 -2.60 -0.29 -3.64
N SER A 130 -1.60 0.48 -4.09
CA SER A 130 -0.96 0.24 -5.38
C SER A 130 -0.20 -1.09 -5.43
N LEU A 131 0.40 -1.52 -4.32
CA LEU A 131 1.05 -2.82 -4.22
C LEU A 131 0.03 -3.95 -4.36
N PHE A 132 -1.15 -3.81 -3.73
CA PHE A 132 -2.24 -4.74 -3.87
C PHE A 132 -2.76 -4.80 -5.32
N ASP A 133 -2.98 -3.65 -5.95
CA ASP A 133 -3.42 -3.55 -7.36
C ASP A 133 -2.40 -4.25 -8.30
N ILE A 134 -1.10 -4.00 -8.10
CA ILE A 134 -0.04 -4.65 -8.88
C ILE A 134 -0.02 -6.16 -8.66
N LYS A 135 -0.17 -6.63 -7.41
CA LYS A 135 -0.24 -8.07 -7.09
C LYS A 135 -1.39 -8.72 -7.84
N GLN A 136 -2.58 -8.11 -7.85
CA GLN A 136 -3.75 -8.63 -8.55
C GLN A 136 -3.54 -8.71 -10.07
N LEU A 137 -2.98 -7.66 -10.69
CA LEU A 137 -2.71 -7.65 -12.13
C LEU A 137 -1.69 -8.73 -12.53
N VAL A 138 -0.55 -8.81 -11.83
CA VAL A 138 0.49 -9.80 -12.12
C VAL A 138 -0.04 -11.23 -11.92
N GLN A 139 -0.90 -11.44 -10.91
CA GLN A 139 -1.51 -12.73 -10.66
C GLN A 139 -2.48 -13.13 -11.78
N ALA A 140 -3.27 -12.18 -12.30
CA ALA A 140 -4.14 -12.41 -13.46
C ALA A 140 -3.32 -12.78 -14.71
N ASP A 141 -2.26 -12.03 -15.01
CA ASP A 141 -1.35 -12.33 -16.15
C ASP A 141 -0.70 -13.71 -16.01
N LEU A 142 -0.29 -14.09 -14.78
CA LEU A 142 0.27 -15.41 -14.50
C LEU A 142 -0.76 -16.52 -14.73
N PHE A 143 -2.00 -16.34 -14.26
CA PHE A 143 -3.07 -17.31 -14.45
C PHE A 143 -3.44 -17.48 -15.93
N ASP A 144 -3.55 -16.38 -16.68
CA ASP A 144 -3.80 -16.42 -18.12
C ASP A 144 -2.67 -17.17 -18.86
N SER A 145 -1.41 -16.95 -18.46
CA SER A 145 -0.27 -17.68 -19.02
C SER A 145 -0.29 -19.17 -18.66
N GLU A 146 -0.62 -19.54 -17.41
CA GLU A 146 -0.72 -20.94 -16.96
C GLU A 146 -1.88 -21.66 -17.68
N LEU A 147 -3.03 -21.00 -17.87
CA LEU A 147 -4.15 -21.53 -18.65
C LEU A 147 -3.82 -21.64 -20.14
N GLY A 148 -3.04 -20.71 -20.70
CA GLY A 148 -2.50 -20.80 -22.06
C GLY A 148 -1.66 -22.06 -22.25
N ALA A 149 -0.73 -22.34 -21.33
CA ALA A 149 0.06 -23.55 -21.35
C ALA A 149 -0.79 -24.82 -21.16
N ALA A 150 -1.82 -24.79 -20.30
CA ALA A 150 -2.76 -25.91 -20.16
C ALA A 150 -3.49 -26.19 -21.48
N LYS A 151 -3.86 -25.15 -22.23
CA LYS A 151 -4.49 -25.27 -23.55
C LYS A 151 -3.55 -25.88 -24.58
N GLU A 152 -2.27 -25.48 -24.60
CA GLU A 152 -1.26 -26.10 -25.46
C GLU A 152 -1.07 -27.59 -25.16
N LEU A 153 -1.02 -27.97 -23.88
CA LEU A 153 -0.96 -29.38 -23.46
C LEU A 153 -2.19 -30.16 -23.94
N SER A 154 -3.38 -29.57 -23.81
CA SER A 154 -4.64 -30.20 -24.27
C SER A 154 -4.64 -30.42 -25.78
N ASN A 155 -4.21 -29.42 -26.57
CA ASN A 155 -4.09 -29.54 -28.04
C ASN A 155 -3.13 -30.67 -28.47
N ASN A 156 -2.13 -30.96 -27.64
CA ASN A 156 -1.17 -32.06 -27.85
C ASN A 156 -1.60 -33.38 -27.17
N LYS A 157 -2.85 -33.47 -26.70
CA LYS A 157 -3.45 -34.66 -26.06
C LYS A 157 -2.82 -35.04 -24.72
N PHE A 158 -2.08 -34.14 -24.08
CA PHE A 158 -1.55 -34.32 -22.73
C PHE A 158 -2.60 -33.94 -21.67
N TYR A 159 -3.73 -34.64 -21.68
CA TYR A 159 -4.93 -34.28 -20.92
C TYR A 159 -4.71 -34.21 -19.41
N ARG A 160 -4.03 -35.20 -18.82
CA ARG A 160 -3.73 -35.18 -17.37
C ARG A 160 -2.90 -33.97 -16.98
N ALA A 161 -1.86 -33.65 -17.74
CA ALA A 161 -1.00 -32.50 -17.46
C ALA A 161 -1.76 -31.17 -17.62
N ALA A 162 -2.60 -31.07 -18.66
CA ALA A 162 -3.46 -29.90 -18.89
C ALA A 162 -4.43 -29.68 -17.72
N GLY A 163 -5.15 -30.72 -17.30
CA GLY A 163 -6.10 -30.64 -16.18
C GLY A 163 -5.44 -30.38 -14.82
N ALA A 164 -4.25 -30.95 -14.59
CA ALA A 164 -3.46 -30.67 -13.39
C ALA A 164 -3.06 -29.18 -13.32
N LEU A 165 -2.55 -28.63 -14.43
CA LEU A 165 -2.13 -27.23 -14.51
C LEU A 165 -3.32 -26.27 -14.33
N ALA A 166 -4.43 -26.51 -15.02
CA ALA A 166 -5.67 -25.73 -14.82
C ALA A 166 -6.19 -25.84 -13.38
N GLY A 167 -6.05 -27.01 -12.76
CA GLY A 167 -6.38 -27.25 -11.35
C GLY A 167 -5.56 -26.40 -10.38
N VAL A 168 -4.26 -26.22 -10.66
CA VAL A 168 -3.39 -25.34 -9.85
C VAL A 168 -3.85 -23.89 -9.95
N VAL A 169 -4.21 -23.42 -11.15
CA VAL A 169 -4.75 -22.06 -11.34
C VAL A 169 -6.02 -21.86 -10.51
N LEU A 170 -6.96 -22.82 -10.58
CA LEU A 170 -8.20 -22.77 -9.80
C LEU A 170 -7.93 -22.73 -8.29
N GLU A 171 -7.04 -23.59 -7.78
CA GLU A 171 -6.68 -23.62 -6.36
C GLU A 171 -6.06 -22.30 -5.89
N LYS A 172 -5.10 -21.76 -6.64
CA LYS A 172 -4.47 -20.47 -6.33
C LYS A 172 -5.49 -19.32 -6.35
N HIS A 173 -6.40 -19.31 -7.32
CA HIS A 173 -7.41 -18.27 -7.43
C HIS A 173 -8.41 -18.32 -6.25
N LEU A 174 -8.95 -19.49 -5.92
CA LEU A 174 -9.87 -19.62 -4.77
C LEU A 174 -9.17 -19.29 -3.44
N GLY A 175 -7.89 -19.66 -3.30
CA GLY A 175 -7.07 -19.21 -2.18
C GLY A 175 -6.98 -17.68 -2.08
N GLN A 176 -6.77 -17.00 -3.21
CA GLN A 176 -6.73 -15.54 -3.25
C GLN A 176 -8.09 -14.91 -2.91
N VAL A 177 -9.20 -15.48 -3.37
CA VAL A 177 -10.56 -15.03 -2.98
C VAL A 177 -10.72 -15.10 -1.46
N CYS A 178 -10.35 -16.23 -0.84
CA CYS A 178 -10.36 -16.31 0.62
C CYS A 178 -9.48 -15.23 1.29
N GLU A 179 -8.27 -14.98 0.79
CA GLU A 179 -7.40 -13.91 1.32
C GLU A 179 -8.05 -12.52 1.20
N ASN A 180 -8.64 -12.20 0.05
CA ASN A 180 -9.30 -10.90 -0.19
C ASN A 180 -10.45 -10.66 0.79
N HIS A 181 -11.18 -11.72 1.16
CA HIS A 181 -12.27 -11.69 2.13
C HIS A 181 -11.82 -11.95 3.58
N SER A 182 -10.50 -11.99 3.84
CA SER A 182 -9.92 -12.27 5.16
C SER A 182 -10.36 -13.60 5.79
N LEU A 183 -10.64 -14.60 4.95
CA LEU A 183 -11.04 -15.94 5.37
C LEU A 183 -9.82 -16.85 5.53
N THR A 184 -9.71 -17.52 6.68
CA THR A 184 -8.56 -18.37 7.01
C THR A 184 -8.96 -19.83 7.19
N LEU A 185 -8.22 -20.75 6.55
CA LEU A 185 -8.35 -22.19 6.77
C LEU A 185 -7.35 -22.67 7.83
N SER A 186 -7.81 -23.48 8.78
CA SER A 186 -6.92 -24.12 9.78
C SER A 186 -6.09 -25.27 9.22
N LYS A 187 -6.48 -25.80 8.05
CA LYS A 187 -5.82 -26.92 7.38
C LYS A 187 -4.52 -26.44 6.73
N LYS A 188 -3.41 -27.14 6.98
CA LYS A 188 -2.07 -26.78 6.46
C LYS A 188 -1.94 -26.87 4.93
N LYS A 189 -2.71 -27.74 4.29
CA LYS A 189 -2.74 -27.96 2.84
C LYS A 189 -4.20 -28.00 2.39
N PRO A 190 -4.84 -26.84 2.24
CA PRO A 190 -6.20 -26.77 1.74
C PRO A 190 -6.25 -27.21 0.27
N THR A 191 -7.39 -27.77 -0.14
CA THR A 191 -7.71 -28.17 -1.51
C THR A 191 -8.76 -27.26 -2.10
N ILE A 192 -9.01 -27.39 -3.42
CA ILE A 192 -10.10 -26.70 -4.13
C ILE A 192 -11.44 -26.82 -3.37
N ASN A 193 -11.78 -28.00 -2.86
CA ASN A 193 -13.04 -28.22 -2.13
C ASN A 193 -13.07 -27.49 -0.78
N ASP A 194 -11.95 -27.44 -0.06
CA ASP A 194 -11.89 -26.72 1.21
C ASP A 194 -12.11 -25.21 0.99
N PHE A 195 -11.52 -24.65 -0.07
CA PHE A 195 -11.76 -23.25 -0.44
C PHE A 195 -13.18 -23.01 -0.94
N ASN A 196 -13.69 -23.85 -1.84
CA ASN A 196 -15.03 -23.73 -2.40
C ASN A 196 -16.12 -23.72 -1.31
N GLU A 197 -16.01 -24.63 -0.34
CA GLU A 197 -16.94 -24.70 0.77
C GLU A 197 -16.87 -23.46 1.67
N LEU A 198 -15.65 -22.98 1.97
CA LEU A 198 -15.46 -21.79 2.79
C LEU A 198 -16.04 -20.53 2.14
N ILE A 199 -15.82 -20.34 0.84
CA ILE A 199 -16.32 -19.19 0.08
C ILE A 199 -17.85 -19.23 0.02
N LYS A 200 -18.44 -20.42 -0.18
CA LYS A 200 -19.90 -20.60 -0.16
C LYS A 200 -20.51 -20.38 1.24
N GLN A 201 -19.84 -20.80 2.31
CA GLN A 201 -20.32 -20.62 3.68
C GLN A 201 -20.35 -19.16 4.13
N ASN A 202 -19.57 -18.30 3.47
CA ASN A 202 -19.53 -16.86 3.71
C ASN A 202 -20.34 -16.07 2.66
N ASP A 203 -21.24 -16.74 1.93
CA ASP A 203 -22.15 -16.14 0.94
C ASP A 203 -21.45 -15.33 -0.17
N ILE A 204 -20.19 -15.63 -0.49
CA ILE A 204 -19.45 -14.99 -1.59
C ILE A 204 -19.90 -15.54 -2.96
N ILE A 205 -20.29 -16.82 -3.00
CA ILE A 205 -20.80 -17.49 -4.20
C ILE A 205 -22.15 -18.15 -3.94
N ASP A 206 -22.96 -18.29 -4.99
CA ASP A 206 -24.24 -18.97 -4.92
C ASP A 206 -24.13 -20.49 -5.10
N ILE A 207 -25.26 -21.19 -4.92
CA ILE A 207 -25.32 -22.66 -5.06
C ILE A 207 -24.89 -23.12 -6.46
N PRO A 208 -25.35 -22.51 -7.58
CA PRO A 208 -24.86 -22.80 -8.92
C PRO A 208 -23.33 -22.71 -9.07
N GLN A 209 -22.71 -21.61 -8.64
CA GLN A 209 -21.26 -21.39 -8.71
C GLN A 209 -20.50 -22.42 -7.86
N TRP A 210 -20.98 -22.68 -6.64
CA TRP A 210 -20.39 -23.70 -5.77
C TRP A 210 -20.41 -25.09 -6.41
N ARG A 211 -21.52 -25.50 -7.02
CA ARG A 211 -21.61 -26.79 -7.75
C ARG A 211 -20.71 -26.81 -8.98
N PHE A 212 -20.58 -25.69 -9.67
CA PHE A 212 -19.71 -25.59 -10.84
C PHE A 212 -18.23 -25.75 -10.45
N ILE A 213 -17.77 -25.07 -9.40
CA ILE A 213 -16.40 -25.23 -8.88
C ILE A 213 -16.17 -26.67 -8.38
N GLN A 214 -17.17 -27.28 -7.75
CA GLN A 214 -17.11 -28.68 -7.31
C GLN A 214 -16.90 -29.64 -8.50
N HIS A 215 -17.59 -29.41 -9.60
CA HIS A 215 -17.41 -30.18 -10.83
C HIS A 215 -15.99 -30.05 -11.41
N LEU A 216 -15.43 -28.84 -11.43
CA LEU A 216 -14.03 -28.62 -11.85
C LEU A 216 -13.04 -29.34 -10.93
N ALA A 217 -13.29 -29.34 -9.62
CA ALA A 217 -12.46 -30.10 -8.66
C ALA A 217 -12.49 -31.61 -8.95
N ASP A 218 -13.63 -32.16 -9.34
CA ASP A 218 -13.78 -33.57 -9.69
C ASP A 218 -13.01 -33.93 -10.97
N ILE A 219 -13.02 -33.06 -11.99
CA ILE A 219 -12.21 -33.23 -13.21
C ILE A 219 -10.72 -33.17 -12.88
N ARG A 220 -10.28 -32.21 -12.07
CA ARG A 220 -8.89 -32.13 -11.59
C ARG A 220 -8.48 -33.42 -10.88
N ASN A 221 -9.35 -33.97 -10.03
CA ASN A 221 -9.09 -35.22 -9.34
C ASN A 221 -9.04 -36.44 -10.28
N LEU A 222 -9.72 -36.41 -11.42
CA LEU A 222 -9.60 -37.42 -12.47
C LEU A 222 -8.22 -37.37 -13.17
N CYS A 223 -7.62 -36.18 -13.26
CA CYS A 223 -6.31 -35.98 -13.88
C CYS A 223 -5.14 -36.45 -12.98
N ASP A 224 -5.24 -36.19 -11.67
CA ASP A 224 -4.13 -36.37 -10.72
C ASP A 224 -4.11 -37.73 -10.01
N HIS A 225 -5.24 -38.45 -9.98
CA HIS A 225 -5.32 -39.75 -9.32
C HIS A 225 -5.34 -40.89 -10.32
N ASN A 226 -4.61 -41.96 -10.01
CA ASN A 226 -4.56 -43.18 -10.81
C ASN A 226 -5.87 -43.97 -10.67
N LYS A 227 -6.92 -43.54 -11.38
CA LYS A 227 -8.20 -44.22 -11.51
C LYS A 227 -8.21 -45.05 -12.80
N LYS A 228 -9.11 -46.03 -12.88
CA LYS A 228 -9.31 -46.84 -14.11
C LYS A 228 -9.79 -46.03 -15.32
N THR A 229 -10.32 -44.82 -15.07
CA THR A 229 -10.88 -43.94 -16.08
C THR A 229 -9.91 -42.79 -16.35
N GLU A 230 -9.63 -42.53 -17.61
CA GLU A 230 -8.82 -41.39 -18.07
C GLU A 230 -9.71 -40.17 -18.34
N PRO A 231 -9.20 -38.93 -18.16
CA PRO A 231 -9.92 -37.73 -18.56
C PRO A 231 -10.09 -37.69 -20.08
N THR A 232 -11.29 -37.32 -20.52
CA THR A 232 -11.60 -37.12 -21.93
C THR A 232 -11.19 -35.73 -22.40
N GLU A 233 -11.12 -35.53 -23.72
CA GLU A 233 -10.88 -34.20 -24.30
C GLU A 233 -11.91 -33.18 -23.82
N THR A 234 -13.19 -33.57 -23.80
CA THR A 234 -14.29 -32.73 -23.33
C THR A 234 -14.10 -32.33 -21.87
N ASP A 235 -13.72 -33.26 -20.98
CA ASP A 235 -13.47 -32.95 -19.58
C ASP A 235 -12.38 -31.86 -19.43
N ILE A 236 -11.31 -31.93 -20.23
CA ILE A 236 -10.22 -30.95 -20.17
C ILE A 236 -10.63 -29.60 -20.77
N VAL A 237 -11.40 -29.59 -21.86
CA VAL A 237 -11.93 -28.37 -22.45
C VAL A 237 -12.86 -27.67 -21.46
N ASP A 238 -13.73 -28.42 -20.79
CA ASP A 238 -14.64 -27.93 -19.75
C ASP A 238 -13.85 -27.43 -18.53
N MET A 239 -12.80 -28.13 -18.13
CA MET A 239 -11.90 -27.71 -17.05
C MET A 239 -11.25 -26.36 -17.36
N ILE A 240 -10.55 -26.24 -18.49
CA ILE A 240 -9.82 -25.01 -18.85
C ILE A 240 -10.79 -23.84 -19.00
N SER A 241 -11.90 -24.04 -19.71
CA SER A 241 -12.91 -22.98 -19.92
C SER A 241 -13.62 -22.61 -18.62
N GLY A 242 -13.84 -23.59 -17.74
CA GLY A 242 -14.45 -23.37 -16.43
C GLY A 242 -13.55 -22.59 -15.49
N VAL A 243 -12.25 -22.90 -15.45
CA VAL A 243 -11.28 -22.14 -14.65
C VAL A 243 -11.12 -20.72 -15.20
N ASP A 244 -11.05 -20.55 -16.52
CA ASP A 244 -11.06 -19.22 -17.15
C ASP A 244 -12.30 -18.40 -16.74
N LYS A 245 -13.47 -19.03 -16.72
CA LYS A 245 -14.70 -18.38 -16.26
C LYS A 245 -14.62 -18.00 -14.77
N ILE A 246 -14.21 -18.92 -13.90
CA ILE A 246 -14.17 -18.68 -12.46
C ILE A 246 -13.20 -17.55 -12.12
N THR A 247 -11.99 -17.57 -12.67
CA THR A 247 -10.97 -16.53 -12.44
C THR A 247 -11.41 -15.13 -12.83
N LYS A 248 -12.44 -15.01 -13.68
CA LYS A 248 -13.03 -13.74 -14.15
C LYS A 248 -14.35 -13.37 -13.48
N THR A 249 -14.96 -14.27 -12.71
CA THR A 249 -16.33 -14.08 -12.17
C THR A 249 -16.46 -14.25 -10.67
N VAL A 250 -15.43 -14.73 -9.97
CA VAL A 250 -15.41 -14.89 -8.52
C VAL A 250 -14.24 -14.08 -7.95
N PHE A 251 -14.48 -13.23 -6.95
CA PHE A 251 -13.47 -12.29 -6.40
C PHE A 251 -13.55 -12.20 -4.88
#